data_AF-A0A4S2HHD2-F1
#
_entry.id   AF-A0A4S2HHD2-F1
#
_cell.length_a   1.000
_cell.length_b   1.000
_cell.length_c   1.000
_cell.angle_alpha   90.00
_cell.angle_beta   90.00
_cell.angle_gamma   90.00
#
_symmetry.space_group_name_H-M   'P 1'
#
loop_
_entity.id
_entity.type
_entity.pdbx_description
1 polymer ?
#
loop_
_entity_poly.entity_id
_entity_poly.type
_entity_poly.pdbx_seq_one_letter_code
_entity_poly.pdbx_strand_id
1 'polypeptide(L)'
;MGKHLTKNDRIKMETMLNSGHKVTEVAAYLHVHRSTIYREIKRGEYTHRNSDYTEEVRYSSDLGQKNHDWNAQGKGRSLKIGNDMPLAEYIEDKIVNDKYSPEAALAAVTQSGIEFKTSISVRTLYRYIDNGIFLKLTNKDLPIKGKRKKHNKKVKVQKRASAGESIENRPEEVKDRETFGHWEMDTVKGKQGITKSCMLVLTERKTRDEIIIKMPDQKAASVVEALDRLERKWGDMFPKVFRSITVDNGVEFADYEGLERSVLRDGEKRTFLFYCHPYSSWERGTNENSNRLIRRHIPKGEDFEEKQDKDIEYIETWINNYPRGILGFKTSAQLFEEEIKKLA
;
A
#
# COMPACT_ATOMS: atom_id res chain seq x y z
N MET A 1 -3.09 36.32 -27.42
CA MET A 1 -2.73 34.89 -27.24
C MET A 1 -2.36 34.35 -28.62
N GLY A 2 -1.14 33.86 -28.84
CA GLY A 2 -0.69 33.44 -30.17
C GLY A 2 -1.28 32.10 -30.58
N LYS A 3 -1.87 32.01 -31.78
CA LYS A 3 -2.34 30.75 -32.38
C LYS A 3 -1.14 29.86 -32.72
N HIS A 4 -1.10 28.64 -32.17
CA HIS A 4 -0.12 27.62 -32.56
C HIS A 4 -0.52 26.99 -33.90
N LEU A 5 0.46 26.75 -34.79
CA LEU A 5 0.21 26.06 -36.05
C LEU A 5 -0.13 24.59 -35.78
N THR A 6 -1.23 24.12 -36.34
CA THR A 6 -1.61 22.70 -36.36
C THR A 6 -0.79 21.96 -37.41
N LYS A 7 -0.81 20.61 -37.38
CA LYS A 7 -0.17 19.79 -38.43
C LYS A 7 -0.70 20.15 -39.82
N ASN A 8 -2.01 20.37 -39.95
CA ASN A 8 -2.63 20.78 -41.21
C ASN A 8 -2.18 22.18 -41.66
N ASP A 9 -1.99 23.12 -40.73
CA ASP A 9 -1.45 24.45 -41.06
C ASP A 9 -0.01 24.35 -41.60
N ARG A 10 0.81 23.43 -41.07
CA ARG A 10 2.17 23.16 -41.55
C ARG A 10 2.18 22.57 -42.96
N ILE A 11 1.28 21.62 -43.26
CA ILE A 11 1.15 21.03 -44.60
C ILE A 11 0.70 22.10 -45.62
N LYS A 12 -0.26 22.95 -45.24
CA LYS A 12 -0.71 24.07 -46.08
C LYS A 12 0.41 25.08 -46.33
N MET A 13 1.18 25.40 -45.29
CA MET A 13 2.37 26.26 -45.38
C MET A 13 3.41 25.69 -46.34
N GLU A 14 3.76 24.41 -46.23
CA GLU A 14 4.69 23.73 -47.15
C GLU A 14 4.21 23.79 -48.61
N THR A 15 2.93 23.48 -48.84
CA THR A 15 2.33 23.54 -50.18
C THR A 15 2.45 24.94 -50.80
N MET A 16 2.15 25.98 -50.02
CA MET A 16 2.22 27.37 -50.51
C MET A 16 3.65 27.85 -50.73
N LEU A 17 4.59 27.49 -49.84
CA LEU A 17 6.00 27.85 -50.00
C LEU A 17 6.62 27.16 -51.22
N ASN A 18 6.28 25.88 -51.46
CA ASN A 18 6.73 25.14 -52.65
C ASN A 18 6.11 25.69 -53.95
N SER A 19 4.95 26.35 -53.86
CA SER A 19 4.30 27.03 -54.98
C SER A 19 4.80 28.47 -55.19
N GLY A 20 5.82 28.91 -54.44
CA GLY A 20 6.49 30.21 -54.61
C GLY A 20 5.81 31.40 -53.92
N HIS A 21 4.83 31.16 -53.05
CA HIS A 21 4.15 32.23 -52.31
C HIS A 21 5.07 32.91 -51.28
N LYS A 22 4.89 34.23 -51.11
CA LYS A 22 5.66 35.00 -50.13
C LYS A 22 5.19 34.71 -48.70
N VAL A 23 6.10 34.83 -47.73
CA VAL A 23 5.82 34.63 -46.29
C VAL A 23 4.64 35.47 -45.79
N THR A 24 4.45 36.67 -46.33
CA THR A 24 3.31 37.55 -46.00
C THR A 24 1.96 37.00 -46.46
N GLU A 25 1.92 36.35 -47.62
CA GLU A 25 0.71 35.72 -48.18
C GLU A 25 0.35 34.47 -47.39
N VAL A 26 1.34 33.64 -47.07
CA VAL A 26 1.16 32.45 -46.21
C VAL A 26 0.65 32.84 -44.82
N ALA A 27 1.21 33.91 -44.24
CA ALA A 27 0.78 34.43 -42.94
C ALA A 27 -0.68 34.93 -42.97
N ALA A 28 -1.07 35.64 -44.02
CA ALA A 28 -2.45 36.10 -44.22
C ALA A 28 -3.42 34.92 -44.40
N TYR A 29 -3.06 33.92 -45.20
CA TYR A 29 -3.87 32.73 -45.46
C TYR A 29 -4.09 31.87 -44.21
N LEU A 30 -3.07 31.70 -43.37
CA LEU A 30 -3.16 30.92 -42.12
C LEU A 30 -3.71 31.73 -40.94
N HIS A 31 -3.96 33.03 -41.14
CA HIS A 31 -4.38 34.00 -40.13
C HIS A 31 -3.43 34.03 -38.92
N VAL A 32 -2.13 34.11 -39.19
CA VAL A 32 -1.07 34.20 -38.16
C VAL A 32 -0.12 35.35 -38.47
N HIS A 33 0.62 35.82 -37.46
CA HIS A 33 1.63 36.85 -37.66
C HIS A 33 2.82 36.32 -38.49
N ARG A 34 3.42 37.15 -39.35
CA ARG A 34 4.59 36.82 -40.18
C ARG A 34 5.75 36.17 -39.39
N SER A 35 5.98 36.60 -38.16
CA SER A 35 7.03 36.04 -37.29
C SER A 35 6.77 34.58 -36.91
N THR A 36 5.51 34.14 -36.85
CA THR A 36 5.16 32.73 -36.61
C THR A 36 5.61 31.86 -37.78
N ILE A 37 5.41 32.33 -39.01
CA ILE A 37 5.85 31.65 -40.23
C ILE A 37 7.37 31.57 -40.28
N TYR A 38 8.10 32.68 -40.06
CA TYR A 38 9.57 32.64 -40.03
C TYR A 38 10.14 31.68 -38.96
N ARG A 39 9.54 31.66 -37.76
CA ARG A 39 9.94 30.73 -36.69
C ARG A 39 9.64 29.27 -37.05
N GLU A 40 8.61 29.02 -37.83
CA GLU A 40 8.27 27.68 -38.32
C GLU A 40 9.17 27.26 -39.48
N ILE A 41 9.49 28.14 -40.43
CA ILE A 41 10.47 27.88 -41.50
C ILE A 41 11.79 27.42 -40.89
N LYS A 42 12.33 28.21 -39.94
CA LYS A 42 13.57 27.87 -39.24
C LYS A 42 13.50 26.52 -38.50
N ARG A 43 12.31 26.09 -38.10
CA ARG A 43 12.11 24.81 -37.39
C ARG A 43 12.10 23.62 -38.35
N GLY A 44 11.70 23.81 -39.60
CA GLY A 44 11.57 22.74 -40.61
C GLY A 44 12.48 22.92 -41.83
N GLU A 45 13.48 23.80 -41.75
CA GLU A 45 14.42 24.04 -42.85
C GLU A 45 15.36 22.85 -43.05
N TYR A 46 15.61 22.49 -44.30
CA TYR A 46 16.59 21.47 -44.68
C TYR A 46 17.23 21.82 -46.03
N THR A 47 18.46 21.36 -46.22
CA THR A 47 19.15 21.47 -47.51
C THR A 47 18.68 20.37 -48.44
N HIS A 48 18.05 20.77 -49.55
CA HIS A 48 17.65 19.87 -50.62
C HIS A 48 18.69 19.93 -51.74
N ARG A 49 19.18 18.77 -52.17
CA ARG A 49 20.03 18.65 -53.36
C ARG A 49 19.19 18.27 -54.56
N ASN A 50 19.12 19.16 -55.53
CA ASN A 50 18.40 18.96 -56.78
C ASN A 50 19.11 17.94 -57.69
N SER A 51 18.41 17.48 -58.72
CA SER A 51 18.94 16.50 -59.69
C SER A 51 20.12 17.01 -60.51
N ASP A 52 20.30 18.32 -60.59
CA ASP A 52 21.42 19.02 -61.22
C ASP A 52 22.60 19.28 -60.26
N TYR A 53 22.57 18.66 -59.07
CA TYR A 53 23.55 18.82 -57.98
C TYR A 53 23.62 20.23 -57.37
N THR A 54 22.67 21.11 -57.67
CA THR A 54 22.52 22.37 -56.93
C THR A 54 21.88 22.13 -55.56
N GLU A 55 22.26 22.94 -54.57
CA GLU A 55 21.69 22.88 -53.22
C GLU A 55 20.82 24.10 -52.95
N GLU A 56 19.63 23.88 -52.39
CA GLU A 56 18.74 24.94 -51.96
C GLU A 56 18.08 24.62 -50.61
N VAL A 57 17.71 25.66 -49.87
CA VAL A 57 17.04 25.52 -48.57
C VAL A 57 15.53 25.44 -48.80
N ARG A 58 14.91 24.33 -48.41
CA ARG A 58 13.45 24.13 -48.45
C ARG A 58 12.89 23.96 -47.04
N TYR A 59 11.57 24.14 -46.92
CA TYR A 59 10.83 23.84 -45.70
C TYR A 59 10.12 22.49 -45.82
N SER A 60 10.20 21.65 -44.78
CA SER A 60 9.44 20.41 -44.65
C SER A 60 8.48 20.48 -43.47
N SER A 61 7.19 20.20 -43.72
CA SER A 61 6.18 20.20 -42.64
C SER A 61 6.40 19.07 -41.64
N ASP A 62 6.88 17.90 -42.09
CA ASP A 62 7.20 16.76 -41.24
C ASP A 62 8.40 17.05 -40.32
N LEU A 63 9.45 17.71 -40.84
CA LEU A 63 10.58 18.14 -40.02
C LEU A 63 10.17 19.21 -39.01
N GLY A 64 9.35 20.17 -39.44
CA GLY A 64 8.78 21.20 -38.57
C GLY A 64 7.94 20.61 -37.43
N GLN A 65 7.11 19.61 -37.74
CA GLN A 65 6.31 18.87 -36.76
C GLN A 65 7.18 18.05 -35.81
N LYS A 66 8.15 17.28 -36.33
CA LYS A 66 9.09 16.49 -35.53
C LYS A 66 9.86 17.35 -34.53
N ASN A 67 10.41 18.47 -34.98
CA ASN A 67 11.15 19.40 -34.13
C ASN A 67 10.23 20.14 -33.14
N HIS A 68 8.98 20.41 -33.51
CA HIS A 68 7.99 20.94 -32.57
C HIS A 68 7.72 19.95 -31.42
N ASP A 69 7.51 18.68 -31.76
CA ASP A 69 7.18 17.62 -30.81
C ASP A 69 8.38 17.29 -29.92
N TRP A 70 9.59 17.25 -30.49
CA TRP A 70 10.84 17.13 -29.73
C TRP A 70 11.00 18.26 -28.71
N ASN A 71 10.85 19.52 -29.15
CA ASN A 71 10.93 20.66 -28.23
C ASN A 71 9.80 20.64 -27.18
N ALA A 72 8.64 20.08 -27.52
CA ALA A 72 7.55 19.89 -26.56
C ALA A 72 7.86 18.81 -25.51
N GLN A 73 8.67 17.80 -25.81
CA GLN A 73 9.15 16.83 -24.81
C GLN A 73 9.99 17.50 -23.72
N GLY A 74 10.75 18.54 -24.07
CA GLY A 74 11.49 19.37 -23.10
C GLY A 74 10.63 20.38 -22.32
N LYS A 75 9.33 20.52 -22.66
CA LYS A 75 8.43 21.43 -21.95
C LYS A 75 7.82 20.71 -20.75
N GLY A 76 8.34 21.01 -19.57
CA GLY A 76 7.78 20.52 -18.31
C GLY A 76 8.51 21.13 -17.12
N ARG A 77 7.86 21.10 -15.94
CA ARG A 77 8.57 21.36 -14.69
C ARG A 77 9.53 20.21 -14.44
N SER A 78 10.78 20.52 -14.09
CA SER A 78 11.74 19.50 -13.65
C SER A 78 11.14 18.64 -12.55
N LEU A 79 11.51 17.35 -12.54
CA LEU A 79 11.05 16.42 -11.51
C LEU A 79 11.55 16.91 -10.15
N LYS A 80 10.65 17.02 -9.16
CA LYS A 80 11.02 17.46 -7.81
C LYS A 80 12.12 16.58 -7.22
N ILE A 81 11.99 15.26 -7.42
CA ILE A 81 12.92 14.27 -6.89
C ILE A 81 14.25 14.22 -7.66
N GLY A 82 14.29 14.76 -8.89
CA GLY A 82 15.51 14.76 -9.71
C GLY A 82 16.64 15.60 -9.11
N ASN A 83 16.32 16.52 -8.20
CA ASN A 83 17.31 17.36 -7.50
C ASN A 83 17.71 16.78 -6.12
N ASP A 84 17.15 15.63 -5.74
CA ASP A 84 17.32 15.02 -4.41
C ASP A 84 17.40 13.50 -4.53
N MET A 85 18.55 13.02 -5.03
CA MET A 85 18.85 11.59 -5.14
C MET A 85 18.79 10.86 -3.79
N PRO A 86 19.30 11.40 -2.67
CA PRO A 86 19.17 10.75 -1.36
C PRO A 86 17.72 10.47 -0.96
N LEU A 87 16.79 11.41 -1.23
CA LEU A 87 15.37 11.17 -0.99
C LEU A 87 14.83 10.03 -1.86
N ALA A 88 15.25 9.96 -3.13
CA ALA A 88 14.83 8.89 -4.03
C ALA A 88 15.29 7.52 -3.51
N GLU A 89 16.58 7.40 -3.19
CA GLU A 89 17.17 6.16 -2.69
C GLU A 89 16.53 5.70 -1.37
N TYR A 90 16.28 6.63 -0.45
CA TYR A 90 15.61 6.32 0.81
C TYR A 90 14.19 5.77 0.58
N ILE A 91 13.41 6.40 -0.30
CA ILE A 91 12.06 5.94 -0.63
C ILE A 91 12.10 4.57 -1.31
N GLU A 92 13.04 4.34 -2.23
CA GLU A 92 13.22 3.04 -2.87
C GLU A 92 13.53 1.95 -1.85
N ASP A 93 14.49 2.20 -0.95
CA ASP A 93 14.88 1.26 0.09
C ASP A 93 13.69 0.90 1.00
N LYS A 94 12.94 1.91 1.46
CA LYS A 94 11.75 1.68 2.30
C LYS A 94 10.67 0.86 1.61
N ILE A 95 10.42 1.08 0.33
CA ILE A 95 9.35 0.37 -0.38
C ILE A 95 9.79 -1.03 -0.83
N VAL A 96 10.99 -1.15 -1.39
CA VAL A 96 11.49 -2.39 -2.00
C VAL A 96 12.01 -3.36 -0.94
N ASN A 97 12.89 -2.88 -0.04
CA ASN A 97 13.53 -3.72 0.96
C ASN A 97 12.67 -3.85 2.22
N ASP A 98 12.19 -2.72 2.75
CA ASP A 98 11.38 -2.73 3.97
C ASP A 98 9.88 -3.00 3.70
N LYS A 99 9.44 -3.14 2.45
CA LYS A 99 8.05 -3.47 2.07
C LYS A 99 6.99 -2.44 2.50
N TYR A 100 7.39 -1.17 2.59
CA TYR A 100 6.48 -0.08 2.97
C TYR A 100 5.50 0.27 1.86
N SER A 101 4.32 0.78 2.23
CA SER A 101 3.48 1.49 1.26
C SER A 101 4.11 2.84 0.90
N PRO A 102 3.79 3.41 -0.27
CA PRO A 102 4.27 4.75 -0.63
C PRO A 102 3.99 5.83 0.43
N GLU A 103 2.84 5.74 1.08
CA GLU A 103 2.47 6.66 2.16
C GLU A 103 3.31 6.44 3.43
N ALA A 104 3.52 5.18 3.84
CA ALA A 104 4.37 4.86 4.99
C ALA A 104 5.84 5.22 4.75
N ALA A 105 6.34 5.08 3.51
CA ALA A 105 7.68 5.51 3.15
C ALA A 105 7.87 7.03 3.30
N LEU A 106 6.89 7.83 2.88
CA LEU A 106 6.94 9.29 3.09
C LEU A 106 6.80 9.69 4.57
N ALA A 107 6.04 8.94 5.35
CA ALA A 107 6.00 9.12 6.79
C ALA A 107 7.35 8.82 7.44
N ALA A 108 8.00 7.72 7.05
CA ALA A 108 9.34 7.35 7.51
C ALA A 108 10.37 8.43 7.17
N VAL A 109 10.30 9.02 5.96
CA VAL A 109 11.12 10.19 5.58
C VAL A 109 10.93 11.33 6.59
N THR A 110 9.69 11.68 6.91
CA THR A 110 9.38 12.78 7.84
C THR A 110 9.86 12.50 9.27
N GLN A 111 9.80 11.23 9.70
CA GLN A 111 10.18 10.78 11.04
C GLN A 111 11.68 10.50 11.19
N SER A 112 12.41 10.34 10.08
CA SER A 112 13.83 10.01 10.08
C SER A 112 14.73 11.09 10.68
N GLY A 113 14.24 12.33 10.76
CA GLY A 113 15.04 13.49 11.16
C GLY A 113 16.09 13.91 10.12
N ILE A 114 16.10 13.27 8.94
CA ILE A 114 17.01 13.61 7.84
C ILE A 114 16.44 14.79 7.06
N GLU A 115 17.24 15.85 6.91
CA GLU A 115 16.87 16.99 6.07
C GLU A 115 17.10 16.67 4.60
N PHE A 116 16.00 16.49 3.87
CA PHE A 116 15.99 16.35 2.42
C PHE A 116 15.79 17.73 1.76
N LYS A 117 16.31 17.90 0.55
CA LYS A 117 16.22 19.16 -0.22
C LYS A 117 14.80 19.44 -0.72
N THR A 118 13.97 18.41 -0.80
CA THR A 118 12.61 18.52 -1.33
C THR A 118 11.63 17.65 -0.57
N SER A 119 10.34 17.92 -0.78
CA SER A 119 9.24 17.09 -0.31
C SER A 119 8.24 16.82 -1.44
N ILE A 120 7.70 15.61 -1.43
CA ILE A 120 6.73 15.15 -2.43
C ILE A 120 5.47 14.63 -1.75
N SER A 121 4.33 14.84 -2.41
CA SER A 121 3.06 14.25 -1.97
C SER A 121 2.97 12.77 -2.35
N VAL A 122 2.13 12.00 -1.65
CA VAL A 122 1.81 10.60 -1.99
C VAL A 122 1.39 10.46 -3.45
N ARG A 123 0.54 11.38 -3.96
CA ARG A 123 0.10 11.39 -5.36
C ARG A 123 1.27 11.58 -6.34
N THR A 124 2.21 12.45 -5.99
CA THR A 124 3.42 12.67 -6.78
C THR A 124 4.29 11.42 -6.82
N LEU A 125 4.44 10.75 -5.66
CA LEU A 125 5.20 9.52 -5.55
C LEU A 125 4.60 8.41 -6.44
N TYR A 126 3.29 8.15 -6.35
CA TYR A 126 2.63 7.20 -7.26
C TYR A 126 2.87 7.51 -8.73
N ARG A 127 2.71 8.78 -9.14
CA ARG A 127 2.97 9.19 -10.52
C ARG A 127 4.42 8.92 -10.95
N TYR A 128 5.38 9.10 -10.05
CA TYR A 128 6.79 8.82 -10.35
C TYR A 128 7.06 7.32 -10.48
N ILE A 129 6.40 6.49 -9.67
CA ILE A 129 6.46 5.02 -9.81
C ILE A 129 5.83 4.58 -11.13
N ASP A 130 4.65 5.11 -11.47
CA ASP A 130 3.95 4.81 -12.73
C ASP A 130 4.76 5.19 -13.96
N ASN A 131 5.45 6.33 -13.90
CA ASN A 131 6.31 6.81 -14.98
C ASN A 131 7.71 6.15 -15.00
N GLY A 132 8.00 5.21 -14.08
CA GLY A 132 9.29 4.52 -14.04
C GLY A 132 10.48 5.45 -13.75
N ILE A 133 10.27 6.49 -12.92
CA ILE A 133 11.32 7.46 -12.57
C ILE A 133 12.38 6.88 -11.64
N PHE A 134 11.99 5.87 -10.86
CA PHE A 134 12.84 5.18 -9.92
C PHE A 134 13.67 4.08 -10.61
N LEU A 135 14.89 3.84 -10.11
CA LEU A 135 15.83 2.87 -10.68
C LEU A 135 15.42 1.43 -10.37
N LYS A 136 15.03 1.18 -9.12
CA LYS A 136 14.72 -0.15 -8.57
C LYS A 136 13.23 -0.33 -8.29
N LEU A 137 12.53 0.76 -8.00
CA LEU A 137 11.12 0.71 -7.60
C LEU A 137 10.18 0.74 -8.80
N THR A 138 9.30 -0.25 -8.88
CA THR A 138 8.25 -0.36 -9.90
C THR A 138 6.89 -0.65 -9.26
N ASN A 139 5.84 -0.63 -10.09
CA ASN A 139 4.49 -1.04 -9.68
C ASN A 139 4.40 -2.49 -9.14
N LYS A 140 5.40 -3.35 -9.40
CA LYS A 140 5.41 -4.74 -8.91
C LYS A 140 5.74 -4.85 -7.43
N ASP A 141 6.43 -3.85 -6.90
CA ASP A 141 6.92 -3.77 -5.52
C ASP A 141 5.86 -3.19 -4.59
N LEU A 142 4.80 -2.60 -5.15
CA LEU A 142 3.70 -2.04 -4.38
C LEU A 142 2.92 -3.14 -3.64
N PRO A 143 2.56 -2.93 -2.35
CA PRO A 143 1.87 -3.93 -1.55
C PRO A 143 0.48 -4.34 -2.07
N ILE A 144 -0.21 -3.46 -2.78
CA ILE A 144 -1.57 -3.70 -3.30
C ILE A 144 -1.48 -3.89 -4.81
N LYS A 145 -1.56 -5.15 -5.25
CA LYS A 145 -1.57 -5.50 -6.68
C LYS A 145 -3.00 -5.39 -7.21
N GLY A 146 -3.21 -4.50 -8.17
CA GLY A 146 -4.52 -4.19 -8.73
C GLY A 146 -5.17 -5.39 -9.42
N LYS A 147 -6.11 -6.05 -8.72
CA LYS A 147 -7.31 -6.73 -9.25
C LYS A 147 -8.14 -7.23 -8.06
N ARG A 148 -9.12 -6.44 -7.62
CA ARG A 148 -10.14 -6.92 -6.67
C ARG A 148 -11.02 -7.94 -7.40
N LYS A 149 -10.97 -9.20 -6.97
CA LYS A 149 -11.90 -10.22 -7.45
C LYS A 149 -13.30 -9.87 -6.93
N LYS A 150 -14.25 -9.65 -7.84
CA LYS A 150 -15.66 -9.57 -7.47
C LYS A 150 -16.12 -10.97 -7.11
N HIS A 151 -16.51 -11.17 -5.85
CA HIS A 151 -17.16 -12.39 -5.43
C HIS A 151 -18.68 -12.20 -5.53
N ASN A 152 -19.37 -13.18 -6.12
CA ASN A 152 -20.83 -13.21 -6.05
C ASN A 152 -21.25 -13.37 -4.59
N LYS A 153 -22.19 -12.53 -4.13
CA LYS A 153 -22.81 -12.68 -2.80
C LYS A 153 -23.55 -14.01 -2.77
N LYS A 154 -22.95 -15.05 -2.18
CA LYS A 154 -23.65 -16.27 -1.82
C LYS A 154 -24.22 -16.08 -0.42
N VAL A 155 -25.53 -16.17 -0.28
CA VAL A 155 -26.18 -16.31 1.03
C VAL A 155 -25.72 -17.65 1.58
N LYS A 156 -24.94 -17.62 2.65
CA LYS A 156 -24.53 -18.82 3.36
C LYS A 156 -25.44 -18.95 4.58
N VAL A 157 -25.96 -20.14 4.82
CA VAL A 157 -26.82 -20.45 5.98
C VAL A 157 -25.94 -20.96 7.10
N GLN A 158 -26.12 -20.39 8.30
CA GLN A 158 -25.40 -20.77 9.50
C GLN A 158 -25.65 -22.26 9.79
N LYS A 159 -24.57 -23.05 9.83
CA LYS A 159 -24.69 -24.49 10.07
C LYS A 159 -24.70 -24.87 11.55
N ARG A 160 -24.32 -23.97 12.46
CA ARG A 160 -24.11 -24.26 13.89
C ARG A 160 -24.43 -23.05 14.76
N ALA A 161 -24.98 -23.29 15.94
CA ALA A 161 -25.13 -22.27 16.98
C ALA A 161 -23.77 -21.66 17.37
N SER A 162 -23.78 -20.45 17.92
CA SER A 162 -22.56 -19.84 18.44
C SER A 162 -22.05 -20.65 19.64
N ALA A 163 -20.72 -20.78 19.75
CA ALA A 163 -20.11 -21.62 20.77
C ALA A 163 -20.11 -20.97 22.16
N GLY A 164 -20.20 -19.64 22.25
CA GLY A 164 -20.13 -18.92 23.52
C GLY A 164 -20.89 -17.59 23.49
N GLU A 165 -20.43 -16.64 24.31
CA GLU A 165 -21.09 -15.34 24.53
C GLU A 165 -21.16 -14.52 23.23
N SER A 166 -22.33 -13.93 22.96
CA SER A 166 -22.54 -13.15 21.73
C SER A 166 -21.81 -11.81 21.79
N ILE A 167 -21.32 -11.32 20.64
CA ILE A 167 -20.76 -9.98 20.50
C ILE A 167 -21.74 -8.87 20.90
N GLU A 168 -23.06 -9.14 20.90
CA GLU A 168 -24.09 -8.21 21.36
C GLU A 168 -23.98 -7.90 22.86
N ASN A 169 -23.47 -8.84 23.66
CA ASN A 169 -23.32 -8.70 25.10
C ASN A 169 -21.96 -8.10 25.50
N ARG A 170 -21.14 -7.72 24.51
CA ARG A 170 -19.86 -7.05 24.75
C ARG A 170 -20.10 -5.62 25.24
N PRO A 171 -19.29 -5.11 26.21
CA PRO A 171 -19.42 -3.75 26.68
C PRO A 171 -19.38 -2.71 25.56
N GLU A 172 -20.20 -1.67 25.68
CA GLU A 172 -20.40 -0.66 24.63
C GLU A 172 -19.10 0.12 24.35
N GLU A 173 -18.27 0.34 25.38
CA GLU A 173 -16.95 1.00 25.28
C GLU A 173 -16.00 0.35 24.28
N VAL A 174 -16.20 -0.94 23.96
CA VAL A 174 -15.35 -1.67 23.01
C VAL A 174 -15.65 -1.29 21.55
N LYS A 175 -16.81 -0.68 21.27
CA LYS A 175 -17.20 -0.32 19.90
C LYS A 175 -16.31 0.79 19.33
N ASP A 176 -15.99 1.78 20.15
CA ASP A 176 -15.29 3.00 19.73
C ASP A 176 -13.78 2.81 19.54
N ARG A 177 -13.21 1.70 20.03
CA ARG A 177 -11.77 1.36 19.92
C ARG A 177 -10.83 2.31 20.66
N GLU A 178 -11.36 3.06 21.63
CA GLU A 178 -10.58 3.99 22.45
C GLU A 178 -10.06 3.36 23.75
N THR A 179 -10.66 2.24 24.17
CA THR A 179 -10.28 1.49 25.37
C THR A 179 -9.23 0.44 25.04
N PHE A 180 -8.14 0.43 25.83
CA PHE A 180 -7.06 -0.53 25.68
C PHE A 180 -7.41 -1.90 26.27
N GLY A 181 -6.92 -2.95 25.62
CA GLY A 181 -6.93 -4.32 26.10
C GLY A 181 -8.05 -5.17 25.53
N HIS A 182 -8.72 -4.71 24.48
CA HIS A 182 -9.69 -5.49 23.73
C HIS A 182 -9.03 -6.00 22.44
N TRP A 183 -9.02 -7.32 22.27
CA TRP A 183 -8.32 -7.97 21.17
C TRP A 183 -9.30 -8.62 20.19
N GLU A 184 -8.94 -8.64 18.91
CA GLU A 184 -9.56 -9.50 17.91
C GLU A 184 -8.60 -10.67 17.66
N MET A 185 -9.11 -11.91 17.68
CA MET A 185 -8.31 -13.11 17.44
C MET A 185 -8.73 -13.78 16.13
N ASP A 186 -7.73 -14.26 15.38
CA ASP A 186 -7.91 -14.93 14.09
C ASP A 186 -6.83 -15.99 13.85
N THR A 187 -7.01 -16.81 12.81
CA THR A 187 -5.94 -17.71 12.36
C THR A 187 -5.56 -17.46 10.90
N VAL A 188 -4.26 -17.47 10.63
CA VAL A 188 -3.69 -17.37 9.29
C VAL A 188 -3.16 -18.74 8.90
N LYS A 189 -3.68 -19.30 7.79
CA LYS A 189 -3.29 -20.63 7.29
C LYS A 189 -2.11 -20.60 6.33
N GLY A 190 -1.29 -21.65 6.39
CA GLY A 190 -0.25 -21.93 5.41
C GLY A 190 -0.82 -22.48 4.10
N LYS A 191 0.00 -23.23 3.37
CA LYS A 191 -0.38 -23.90 2.13
C LYS A 191 -1.41 -25.01 2.40
N GLN A 192 -2.66 -24.73 2.02
CA GLN A 192 -3.78 -25.64 2.23
C GLN A 192 -3.52 -27.04 1.61
N GLY A 193 -3.76 -28.10 2.40
CA GLY A 193 -3.60 -29.49 1.97
C GLY A 193 -2.18 -30.04 2.04
N ILE A 194 -1.18 -29.20 2.35
CA ILE A 194 0.21 -29.62 2.54
C ILE A 194 0.60 -29.39 3.99
N THR A 195 0.45 -28.17 4.47
CA THR A 195 0.84 -27.79 5.83
C THR A 195 -0.36 -27.82 6.76
N LYS A 196 -0.18 -28.45 7.93
CA LYS A 196 -1.14 -28.31 9.03
C LYS A 196 -0.89 -27.04 9.85
N SER A 197 0.35 -26.57 9.87
CA SER A 197 0.78 -25.41 10.63
C SER A 197 0.03 -24.13 10.23
N CYS A 198 -0.20 -23.29 11.24
CA CYS A 198 -0.90 -22.02 11.09
C CYS A 198 -0.37 -21.02 12.12
N MET A 199 -0.79 -19.76 11.99
CA MET A 199 -0.48 -18.72 12.96
C MET A 199 -1.76 -18.30 13.65
N LEU A 200 -1.74 -18.24 14.96
CA LEU A 200 -2.71 -17.49 15.75
C LEU A 200 -2.28 -16.03 15.73
N VAL A 201 -3.23 -15.14 15.46
CA VAL A 201 -2.99 -13.70 15.40
C VAL A 201 -3.96 -13.04 16.38
N LEU A 202 -3.44 -12.18 17.24
CA LEU A 202 -4.23 -11.32 18.11
C LEU A 202 -3.89 -9.87 17.76
N THR A 203 -4.92 -9.09 17.44
CA THR A 203 -4.78 -7.66 17.17
C THR A 203 -5.47 -6.83 18.26
N GLU A 204 -4.72 -5.96 18.95
CA GLU A 204 -5.27 -5.03 19.93
C GLU A 204 -6.07 -3.92 19.22
N ARG A 205 -7.29 -3.60 19.67
CA ARG A 205 -8.22 -2.78 18.89
C ARG A 205 -7.91 -1.27 18.89
N LYS A 206 -7.22 -0.76 19.91
CA LYS A 206 -6.84 0.65 20.05
C LYS A 206 -5.52 0.95 19.34
N THR A 207 -4.44 0.31 19.78
CA THR A 207 -3.06 0.53 19.31
C THR A 207 -2.72 -0.26 18.05
N ARG A 208 -3.50 -1.32 17.74
CA ARG A 208 -3.28 -2.21 16.59
C ARG A 208 -1.98 -3.02 16.68
N ASP A 209 -1.50 -3.21 17.90
CA ASP A 209 -0.40 -4.11 18.19
C ASP A 209 -0.81 -5.55 17.87
N GLU A 210 0.09 -6.27 17.21
CA GLU A 210 -0.09 -7.65 16.81
C GLU A 210 0.72 -8.58 17.68
N ILE A 211 0.11 -9.69 18.05
CA ILE A 211 0.79 -10.86 18.61
C ILE A 211 0.58 -12.02 17.65
N ILE A 212 1.67 -12.65 17.22
CA ILE A 212 1.68 -13.74 16.25
C ILE A 212 2.32 -14.97 16.88
N ILE A 213 1.54 -16.04 17.01
CA ILE A 213 1.99 -17.30 17.61
C ILE A 213 1.89 -18.41 16.56
N LYS A 214 3.02 -19.04 16.22
CA LYS A 214 3.03 -20.22 15.34
C LYS A 214 2.45 -21.43 16.08
N MET A 215 1.55 -22.16 15.42
CA MET A 215 0.89 -23.36 15.92
C MET A 215 1.10 -24.54 14.97
N PRO A 216 1.20 -25.78 15.50
CA PRO A 216 1.41 -26.98 14.69
C PRO A 216 0.18 -27.34 13.83
N ASP A 217 -1.02 -27.03 14.31
CA ASP A 217 -2.25 -27.19 13.58
C ASP A 217 -3.31 -26.17 14.01
N GLN A 218 -4.46 -26.18 13.32
CA GLN A 218 -5.59 -25.26 13.56
C GLN A 218 -6.67 -25.90 14.46
N LYS A 219 -6.30 -26.75 15.41
CA LYS A 219 -7.26 -27.34 16.35
C LYS A 219 -7.47 -26.43 17.55
N ALA A 220 -8.66 -26.52 18.17
CA ALA A 220 -8.98 -25.78 19.38
C ALA A 220 -7.97 -25.99 20.51
N ALA A 221 -7.52 -27.24 20.73
CA ALA A 221 -6.50 -27.55 21.73
C ALA A 221 -5.18 -26.79 21.50
N SER A 222 -4.76 -26.58 20.24
CA SER A 222 -3.55 -25.82 19.93
C SER A 222 -3.74 -24.32 20.18
N VAL A 223 -4.94 -23.78 19.96
CA VAL A 223 -5.28 -22.39 20.29
C VAL A 223 -5.27 -22.18 21.80
N VAL A 224 -5.87 -23.09 22.57
CA VAL A 224 -5.87 -23.05 24.04
C VAL A 224 -4.43 -23.06 24.56
N GLU A 225 -3.60 -24.01 24.11
CA GLU A 225 -2.19 -24.08 24.50
C GLU A 225 -1.40 -22.81 24.15
N ALA A 226 -1.69 -22.18 23.01
CA ALA A 226 -1.08 -20.89 22.64
C ALA A 226 -1.48 -19.77 23.61
N LEU A 227 -2.75 -19.70 24.00
CA LEU A 227 -3.21 -18.75 25.00
C LEU A 227 -2.67 -19.06 26.40
N ASP A 228 -2.51 -20.33 26.78
CA ASP A 228 -1.89 -20.74 28.06
C ASP A 228 -0.43 -20.24 28.13
N ARG A 229 0.32 -20.35 27.03
CA ARG A 229 1.68 -19.80 26.94
C ARG A 229 1.69 -18.28 27.02
N LEU A 230 0.75 -17.62 26.37
CA LEU A 230 0.62 -16.17 26.41
C LEU A 230 0.27 -15.68 27.82
N GLU A 231 -0.65 -16.37 28.51
CA GLU A 231 -1.01 -16.10 29.91
C GLU A 231 0.20 -16.25 30.84
N ARG A 232 0.97 -17.34 30.70
CA ARG A 232 2.22 -17.51 31.46
C ARG A 232 3.24 -16.40 31.20
N LYS A 233 3.34 -15.90 29.96
CA LYS A 233 4.26 -14.81 29.60
C LYS A 233 3.88 -13.48 30.28
N TRP A 234 2.59 -13.18 30.38
CA TRP A 234 2.10 -11.93 30.96
C TRP A 234 1.85 -12.02 32.47
N GLY A 235 1.65 -13.21 33.01
CA GLY A 235 1.41 -13.44 34.44
C GLY A 235 0.20 -12.64 34.95
N ASP A 236 0.37 -11.97 36.08
CA ASP A 236 -0.68 -11.16 36.71
C ASP A 236 -1.12 -9.95 35.88
N MET A 237 -0.33 -9.55 34.88
CA MET A 237 -0.72 -8.47 33.95
C MET A 237 -1.70 -8.94 32.88
N PHE A 238 -1.88 -10.25 32.68
CA PHE A 238 -2.70 -10.77 31.59
C PHE A 238 -4.13 -10.20 31.58
N PRO A 239 -4.91 -10.20 32.69
CA PRO A 239 -6.28 -9.67 32.66
C PRO A 239 -6.35 -8.16 32.40
N LYS A 240 -5.28 -7.41 32.72
CA LYS A 240 -5.21 -5.97 32.45
C LYS A 240 -4.95 -5.67 30.98
N VAL A 241 -4.13 -6.50 30.33
CA VAL A 241 -3.72 -6.36 28.92
C VAL A 241 -4.72 -7.04 27.98
N PHE A 242 -5.36 -8.12 28.40
CA PHE A 242 -6.35 -8.90 27.64
C PHE A 242 -7.69 -8.86 28.38
N ARG A 243 -8.36 -7.72 28.36
CA ARG A 243 -9.69 -7.54 28.98
C ARG A 243 -10.75 -8.38 28.30
N SER A 244 -10.72 -8.44 26.97
CA SER A 244 -11.60 -9.32 26.20
C SER A 244 -10.99 -9.73 24.87
N ILE A 245 -11.37 -10.89 24.36
CA ILE A 245 -11.00 -11.37 23.03
C ILE A 245 -12.29 -11.58 22.20
N THR A 246 -12.29 -11.09 20.97
CA THR A 246 -13.38 -11.30 20.01
C THR A 246 -12.94 -12.27 18.91
N VAL A 247 -13.71 -13.34 18.68
CA VAL A 247 -13.45 -14.40 17.68
C VAL A 247 -14.62 -14.57 16.72
N ASP A 248 -14.43 -15.32 15.63
CA ASP A 248 -15.55 -15.86 14.87
C ASP A 248 -15.97 -17.24 15.38
N ASN A 249 -17.01 -17.79 14.75
CA ASN A 249 -17.50 -19.14 15.04
C ASN A 249 -16.70 -20.23 14.30
N GLY A 250 -15.40 -20.02 14.11
CA GLY A 250 -14.48 -21.03 13.58
C GLY A 250 -14.41 -22.26 14.47
N VAL A 251 -14.13 -23.43 13.90
CA VAL A 251 -14.06 -24.69 14.65
C VAL A 251 -12.85 -24.74 15.58
N GLU A 252 -11.81 -24.00 15.22
CA GLU A 252 -10.62 -23.73 16.02
C GLU A 252 -10.90 -22.92 17.28
N PHE A 253 -12.05 -22.23 17.35
CA PHE A 253 -12.46 -21.42 18.50
C PHE A 253 -13.67 -22.02 19.22
N ALA A 254 -13.99 -23.29 18.99
CA ALA A 254 -15.18 -23.92 19.57
C ALA A 254 -15.05 -24.23 21.08
N ASP A 255 -13.83 -24.34 21.60
CA ASP A 255 -13.55 -24.65 23.01
C ASP A 255 -13.55 -23.38 23.87
N TYR A 256 -14.72 -22.76 24.05
CA TYR A 256 -14.83 -21.49 24.78
C TYR A 256 -14.36 -21.63 26.24
N GLU A 257 -14.62 -22.77 26.88
CA GLU A 257 -14.21 -23.04 28.27
C GLU A 257 -12.69 -23.06 28.38
N GLY A 258 -11.99 -23.78 27.49
CA GLY A 258 -10.54 -23.81 27.45
C GLY A 258 -9.92 -22.46 27.12
N LEU A 259 -10.55 -21.68 26.24
CA LEU A 259 -10.06 -20.36 25.84
C LEU A 259 -10.21 -19.30 26.94
N GLU A 260 -11.27 -19.36 27.74
CA GLU A 260 -11.50 -18.44 28.86
C GLU A 260 -10.84 -18.89 30.17
N ARG A 261 -10.62 -20.19 30.41
CA ARG A 261 -10.05 -20.72 31.65
C ARG A 261 -8.64 -20.18 31.91
N SER A 262 -8.34 -19.72 33.11
CA SER A 262 -6.97 -19.40 33.51
C SER A 262 -6.11 -20.64 33.76
N VAL A 263 -4.88 -20.65 33.24
CA VAL A 263 -3.87 -21.67 33.57
C VAL A 263 -3.07 -21.33 34.83
N LEU A 264 -3.17 -20.08 35.30
CA LEU A 264 -2.46 -19.58 36.48
C LEU A 264 -3.34 -19.61 37.74
N ARG A 265 -4.66 -19.48 37.58
CA ARG A 265 -5.62 -19.36 38.68
C ARG A 265 -6.78 -20.32 38.45
N ASP A 266 -6.82 -21.38 39.24
CA ASP A 266 -7.85 -22.41 39.10
C ASP A 266 -9.25 -21.84 39.39
N GLY A 267 -10.22 -22.16 38.55
CA GLY A 267 -11.59 -21.64 38.62
C GLY A 267 -11.80 -20.19 38.15
N GLU A 268 -10.74 -19.44 37.82
CA GLU A 268 -10.86 -18.08 37.28
C GLU A 268 -10.81 -18.05 35.74
N LYS A 269 -11.33 -16.97 35.16
CA LYS A 269 -11.20 -16.69 33.72
C LYS A 269 -9.96 -15.83 33.47
N ARG A 270 -9.14 -16.19 32.47
CA ARG A 270 -8.02 -15.37 31.99
C ARG A 270 -8.50 -14.10 31.29
N THR A 271 -9.63 -14.17 30.58
CA THR A 271 -10.24 -13.08 29.80
C THR A 271 -11.70 -13.42 29.46
N PHE A 272 -12.45 -12.44 28.98
CA PHE A 272 -13.80 -12.63 28.44
C PHE A 272 -13.76 -12.87 26.93
N LEU A 273 -14.46 -13.90 26.45
CA LEU A 273 -14.50 -14.28 25.03
C LEU A 273 -15.86 -13.95 24.42
N PHE A 274 -15.86 -13.24 23.28
CA PHE A 274 -17.07 -12.88 22.54
C PHE A 274 -17.02 -13.39 21.11
N TYR A 275 -18.15 -13.93 20.63
CA TYR A 275 -18.30 -14.49 19.30
C TYR A 275 -19.09 -13.56 18.38
N CYS A 276 -18.50 -13.28 17.21
CA CYS A 276 -19.15 -12.49 16.17
C CYS A 276 -20.40 -13.20 15.62
N HIS A 277 -21.28 -12.42 15.01
CA HIS A 277 -22.37 -12.97 14.24
C HIS A 277 -21.85 -13.78 13.05
N PRO A 278 -22.54 -14.89 12.70
CA PRO A 278 -22.24 -15.65 11.50
C PRO A 278 -22.26 -14.76 10.25
N TYR A 279 -21.24 -14.90 9.40
CA TYR A 279 -21.07 -14.13 8.16
C TYR A 279 -20.88 -12.62 8.33
N SER A 280 -20.67 -12.15 9.56
CA SER A 280 -20.44 -10.75 9.88
C SER A 280 -18.95 -10.41 9.97
N SER A 281 -18.21 -10.65 8.89
CA SER A 281 -16.75 -10.41 8.87
C SER A 281 -16.37 -8.94 9.13
N TRP A 282 -17.30 -8.00 8.96
CA TRP A 282 -17.09 -6.58 9.25
C TRP A 282 -16.94 -6.29 10.76
N GLU A 283 -17.44 -7.17 11.62
CA GLU A 283 -17.32 -7.03 13.09
C GLU A 283 -15.88 -7.20 13.58
N ARG A 284 -15.02 -7.82 12.75
CA ARG A 284 -13.57 -7.96 12.93
C ARG A 284 -12.80 -7.35 11.75
N GLY A 285 -13.22 -6.16 11.31
CA GLY A 285 -12.61 -5.48 10.16
C GLY A 285 -11.12 -5.20 10.33
N THR A 286 -10.56 -5.25 11.55
CA THR A 286 -9.14 -5.04 11.81
C THR A 286 -8.31 -6.22 11.32
N ASN A 287 -8.74 -7.44 11.64
CA ASN A 287 -8.03 -8.68 11.30
C ASN A 287 -7.73 -8.79 9.81
N GLU A 288 -8.64 -8.35 8.93
CA GLU A 288 -8.39 -8.41 7.48
C GLU A 288 -7.17 -7.56 7.08
N ASN A 289 -7.03 -6.36 7.66
CA ASN A 289 -5.90 -5.49 7.35
C ASN A 289 -4.60 -6.03 7.97
N SER A 290 -4.64 -6.50 9.21
CA SER A 290 -3.50 -7.08 9.91
C SER A 290 -2.98 -8.34 9.21
N ASN A 291 -3.88 -9.26 8.84
CA ASN A 291 -3.54 -10.44 8.07
C ASN A 291 -2.89 -10.09 6.73
N ARG A 292 -3.29 -9.00 6.07
CA ARG A 292 -2.63 -8.54 4.83
C ARG A 292 -1.18 -8.12 5.06
N LEU A 293 -0.83 -7.56 6.22
CA LEU A 293 0.55 -7.21 6.57
C LEU A 293 1.40 -8.48 6.71
N ILE A 294 0.90 -9.50 7.41
CA ILE A 294 1.55 -10.82 7.50
C ILE A 294 1.78 -11.40 6.09
N ARG A 295 0.78 -11.29 5.21
CA ARG A 295 0.87 -11.79 3.82
C ARG A 295 1.86 -11.03 2.93
N ARG A 296 2.38 -9.87 3.34
CA ARG A 296 3.51 -9.20 2.64
C ARG A 296 4.82 -9.95 2.83
N HIS A 297 4.97 -10.62 3.96
CA HIS A 297 6.15 -11.40 4.30
C HIS A 297 5.98 -12.87 3.93
N ILE A 298 4.77 -13.40 4.11
CA ILE A 298 4.47 -14.81 3.82
C ILE A 298 3.27 -14.91 2.86
N PRO A 299 3.53 -14.86 1.54
CA PRO A 299 2.53 -15.05 0.51
C PRO A 299 1.63 -16.28 0.73
N LYS A 300 0.41 -16.22 0.20
CA LYS A 300 -0.52 -17.33 0.30
C LYS A 300 0.02 -18.53 -0.49
N GLY A 301 0.10 -19.68 0.19
CA GLY A 301 0.60 -20.92 -0.42
C GLY A 301 2.07 -21.21 -0.16
N GLU A 302 2.77 -20.37 0.60
CA GLU A 302 4.06 -20.75 1.19
C GLU A 302 3.88 -21.73 2.34
N ASP A 303 4.88 -22.58 2.51
CA ASP A 303 4.98 -23.53 3.61
C ASP A 303 5.38 -22.81 4.89
N PHE A 304 4.65 -23.04 5.98
CA PHE A 304 4.95 -22.46 7.28
C PHE A 304 5.87 -23.34 8.12
N GLU A 305 6.09 -24.60 7.77
CA GLU A 305 6.99 -25.50 8.49
C GLU A 305 8.43 -25.00 8.43
N GLU A 306 8.86 -24.47 7.29
CA GLU A 306 10.19 -23.91 7.08
C GLU A 306 10.47 -22.63 7.88
N LYS A 307 9.42 -21.94 8.37
CA LYS A 307 9.57 -20.68 9.14
C LYS A 307 9.94 -20.97 10.59
N GLN A 308 11.03 -20.40 11.06
CA GLN A 308 11.44 -20.51 12.46
C GLN A 308 10.76 -19.44 13.31
N ASP A 309 10.78 -19.60 14.63
CA ASP A 309 10.20 -18.61 15.55
C ASP A 309 10.81 -17.21 15.37
N LYS A 310 12.10 -17.14 15.00
CA LYS A 310 12.78 -15.88 14.65
C LYS A 310 12.17 -15.17 13.44
N ASP A 311 11.69 -15.92 12.45
CA ASP A 311 11.02 -15.32 11.29
C ASP A 311 9.68 -14.71 11.71
N ILE A 312 8.97 -15.36 12.64
CA ILE A 312 7.70 -14.88 13.19
C ILE A 312 7.93 -13.61 14.01
N GLU A 313 8.94 -13.61 14.87
CA GLU A 313 9.34 -12.45 15.67
C GLU A 313 9.75 -11.26 14.80
N TYR A 314 10.49 -11.51 13.71
CA TYR A 314 10.84 -10.47 12.74
C TYR A 314 9.58 -9.86 12.09
N ILE A 315 8.62 -10.70 11.69
CA ILE A 315 7.36 -10.24 11.08
C ILE A 315 6.53 -9.45 12.08
N GLU A 316 6.35 -9.95 13.31
CA GLU A 316 5.65 -9.27 14.39
C GLU A 316 6.28 -7.89 14.67
N THR A 317 7.61 -7.86 14.85
CA THR A 317 8.38 -6.64 15.07
C THR A 317 8.20 -5.65 13.92
N TRP A 318 8.27 -6.11 12.67
CA TRP A 318 8.06 -5.28 11.50
C TRP A 318 6.64 -4.70 11.47
N ILE A 319 5.62 -5.51 11.76
CA ILE A 319 4.22 -5.08 11.75
C ILE A 319 3.95 -4.06 12.86
N ASN A 320 4.50 -4.25 14.05
CA ASN A 320 4.28 -3.37 15.19
C ASN A 320 5.09 -2.07 15.08
N ASN A 321 6.22 -2.07 14.36
CA ASN A 321 7.01 -0.88 14.04
C ASN A 321 6.64 -0.20 12.72
N TYR A 322 5.68 -0.74 11.97
CA TYR A 322 5.22 -0.14 10.73
C TYR A 322 4.48 1.19 11.00
N PRO A 323 4.84 2.32 10.35
CA PRO A 323 4.11 3.59 10.50
C PRO A 323 2.70 3.49 9.91
N ARG A 324 1.67 3.71 10.74
CA ARG A 324 0.26 3.56 10.32
C ARG A 324 -0.45 4.91 10.24
N GLY A 325 -1.02 5.25 9.09
CA GLY A 325 -1.77 6.50 8.91
C GLY A 325 -2.94 6.66 9.90
N ILE A 326 -3.62 5.56 10.26
CA ILE A 326 -4.70 5.58 11.27
C ILE A 326 -4.22 5.99 12.66
N LEU A 327 -2.93 5.86 12.94
CA LEU A 327 -2.27 6.23 14.21
C LEU A 327 -1.50 7.55 14.08
N GLY A 328 -1.80 8.38 13.09
CA GLY A 328 -1.02 9.60 12.81
C GLY A 328 0.43 9.30 12.47
N PHE A 329 0.68 8.13 11.85
CA PHE A 329 2.01 7.58 11.54
C PHE A 329 2.87 7.16 12.74
N LYS A 330 2.36 7.20 13.97
CA LYS A 330 2.99 6.47 15.08
C LYS A 330 2.96 4.96 14.81
N THR A 331 3.85 4.22 15.47
CA THR A 331 3.88 2.76 15.40
C THR A 331 2.97 2.13 16.45
N SER A 332 2.48 0.92 16.19
CA SER A 332 1.65 0.20 17.16
C SER A 332 2.42 -0.16 18.42
N ALA A 333 3.71 -0.53 18.28
CA ALA A 333 4.60 -0.79 19.41
C ALA A 333 4.74 0.42 20.34
N GLN A 334 4.92 1.63 19.79
CA GLN A 334 5.02 2.87 20.58
C GLN A 334 3.75 3.11 21.40
N LEU A 335 2.58 3.04 20.75
CA LEU A 335 1.31 3.27 21.43
C LEU A 335 0.98 2.17 22.45
N PHE A 336 1.32 0.93 22.14
CA PHE A 336 1.14 -0.18 23.07
C PHE A 336 2.00 0.00 24.31
N GLU A 337 3.26 0.36 24.16
CA GLU A 337 4.16 0.66 25.29
C GLU A 337 3.64 1.83 26.14
N GLU A 338 3.12 2.89 25.51
CA GLU A 338 2.45 4.01 26.20
C GLU A 338 1.26 3.54 27.06
N GLU A 339 0.44 2.60 26.58
CA GLU A 339 -0.69 2.04 27.35
C GLU A 339 -0.23 1.08 28.45
N ILE A 340 0.79 0.23 28.19
CA ILE A 340 1.36 -0.65 29.21
C ILE A 340 1.92 0.17 30.39
N LYS A 341 2.59 1.29 30.13
CA LYS A 341 3.09 2.21 31.17
C LYS A 341 1.99 2.82 32.03
N LYS A 342 0.74 2.89 31.55
CA LYS A 342 -0.41 3.37 32.33
C LYS A 342 -1.01 2.29 33.24
N LEU A 343 -0.67 1.02 33.00
CA LEU A 343 -1.19 -0.14 33.75
C LEU A 343 -0.22 -0.66 34.83
N ALA A 344 1.06 -0.31 34.70
CA ALA A 344 2.11 -0.48 35.71
C ALA A 344 1.96 0.59 36.79
#